data_AF-A0A1B7WJA6-F1
#
_entry.id   AF-A0A1B7WJA6-F1
#
_cell.length_a   1.000
_cell.length_b   1.000
_cell.length_c   1.000
_cell.angle_alpha   90.00
_cell.angle_beta   90.00
_cell.angle_gamma   90.00
#
_symmetry.space_group_name_H-M   'P 1'
#
loop_
_entity.id
_entity.type
_entity.pdbx_description
1 polymer ?
#
loop_
_entity_poly.entity_id
_entity_poly.type
_entity_poly.pdbx_seq_one_letter_code
_entity_poly.pdbx_strand_id
1 'polypeptide(L)'
;MRITVTEAVKAGWASKASIYRKLKAGDLQLQKEGDRQVLDVADLVRVFGEAGSRGKTAASRDDVTKPEEAKAAQLLEAERDQAKAEAERLRSELAETQRRLNDQQDAAARERDRLLQLLEGAQETVKQLTGPKDEPTPRGFFQRLFGK
;
A
#
# COMPACT_ATOMS: atom_id res chain seq x y z
N MET A 1 -46.48 0.23 -28.89
CA MET A 1 -45.58 -0.12 -30.01
C MET A 1 -44.80 -1.35 -29.57
N ARG A 2 -44.66 -2.37 -30.43
CA ARG A 2 -44.02 -3.65 -30.04
C ARG A 2 -42.81 -3.92 -30.89
N ILE A 3 -41.74 -4.38 -30.25
CA ILE A 3 -40.47 -4.68 -30.92
C ILE A 3 -39.88 -5.98 -30.41
N THR A 4 -39.14 -6.68 -31.24
CA THR A 4 -38.41 -7.88 -30.84
C THR A 4 -37.23 -7.55 -29.94
N VAL A 5 -36.70 -8.54 -29.22
CA VAL A 5 -35.47 -8.40 -28.43
C VAL A 5 -34.31 -7.89 -29.30
N THR A 6 -34.19 -8.40 -30.52
CA THR A 6 -33.13 -8.00 -31.46
C THR A 6 -33.25 -6.54 -31.87
N GLU A 7 -34.47 -6.07 -32.13
CA GLU A 7 -34.74 -4.66 -32.44
C GLU A 7 -34.48 -3.76 -31.23
N ALA A 8 -34.83 -4.18 -30.02
CA ALA A 8 -34.51 -3.46 -28.79
C ALA A 8 -32.99 -3.34 -28.56
N VAL A 9 -32.23 -4.39 -28.86
CA VAL A 9 -30.75 -4.34 -28.80
C VAL A 9 -30.20 -3.37 -29.84
N LYS A 10 -30.68 -3.46 -31.09
CA LYS A 10 -30.25 -2.57 -32.19
C LYS A 10 -30.59 -1.10 -31.93
N ALA A 11 -31.75 -0.84 -31.34
CA ALA A 11 -32.17 0.49 -30.93
C ALA A 11 -31.43 1.01 -29.68
N GLY A 12 -30.53 0.22 -29.09
CA GLY A 12 -29.64 0.69 -28.03
C GLY A 12 -30.26 0.70 -26.64
N TRP A 13 -31.38 0.03 -26.41
CA TRP A 13 -32.04 -0.04 -25.09
C TRP A 13 -31.18 -0.74 -24.05
N ALA A 14 -30.91 -2.04 -24.26
CA ALA A 14 -30.05 -2.84 -23.38
C ALA A 14 -29.30 -3.91 -24.19
N SER A 15 -28.27 -4.54 -23.58
CA SER A 15 -27.67 -5.73 -24.18
C SER A 15 -28.67 -6.89 -24.15
N LYS A 16 -28.52 -7.86 -25.06
CA LYS A 16 -29.39 -9.05 -25.11
C LYS A 16 -29.46 -9.75 -23.76
N ALA A 17 -28.32 -9.90 -23.08
CA ALA A 17 -28.24 -10.52 -21.75
C ALA A 17 -29.01 -9.74 -20.67
N SER A 18 -28.93 -8.41 -20.67
CA SER A 18 -29.67 -7.57 -19.72
C SER A 18 -31.18 -7.65 -19.93
N ILE A 19 -31.64 -7.71 -21.19
CA ILE A 19 -33.06 -7.89 -21.52
C ILE A 19 -33.57 -9.24 -21.01
N TYR A 20 -32.85 -10.34 -21.27
CA TYR A 20 -33.24 -11.66 -20.75
C TYR A 20 -33.20 -11.75 -19.23
N ARG A 21 -32.27 -11.06 -18.56
CA ARG A 21 -32.24 -10.98 -17.09
C ARG A 21 -33.51 -10.33 -16.56
N LYS A 22 -33.97 -9.25 -17.19
CA LYS A 22 -35.20 -8.53 -16.80
C LYS A 22 -36.47 -9.29 -17.13
N LEU A 23 -36.48 -10.05 -18.23
CA LEU A 23 -37.53 -11.03 -18.51
C LEU A 23 -37.61 -12.12 -17.44
N LYS A 24 -36.47 -12.68 -17.03
CA LYS A 24 -36.42 -13.71 -15.96
C LYS A 24 -36.85 -13.16 -14.60
N ALA A 25 -36.55 -11.89 -14.32
CA ALA A 25 -36.98 -11.20 -13.11
C ALA A 25 -38.47 -10.83 -13.10
N GLY A 26 -39.18 -10.97 -14.24
CA GLY A 26 -40.58 -10.56 -14.38
C GLY A 26 -40.78 -9.06 -14.58
N ASP A 27 -39.69 -8.28 -14.69
CA ASP A 27 -39.73 -6.84 -14.92
C ASP A 27 -40.20 -6.49 -16.35
N LEU A 28 -40.03 -7.41 -17.29
CA LEU A 28 -40.49 -7.31 -18.68
C LEU A 28 -41.42 -8.47 -19.00
N GLN A 29 -42.40 -8.23 -19.87
CA GLN A 29 -43.32 -9.25 -20.34
C GLN A 29 -43.10 -9.53 -21.81
N LEU A 30 -43.02 -10.82 -22.15
CA LEU A 30 -42.91 -11.28 -23.52
C LEU A 30 -44.31 -11.58 -24.06
N GLN A 31 -44.70 -10.86 -25.11
CA GLN A 31 -45.97 -11.05 -25.79
C GLN A 31 -45.74 -11.86 -27.07
N LYS A 32 -46.72 -12.67 -27.47
CA LYS A 32 -46.71 -13.36 -28.76
C LYS A 32 -47.51 -12.56 -29.76
N GLU A 33 -46.89 -12.21 -30.87
CA GLU A 33 -47.53 -11.56 -32.01
C GLU A 33 -47.29 -12.44 -33.24
N GLY A 34 -48.31 -13.26 -33.56
CA GLY A 34 -48.17 -14.37 -34.49
C GLY A 34 -47.11 -15.37 -34.01
N ASP A 35 -46.11 -15.63 -34.85
CA ASP A 35 -44.99 -16.54 -34.56
C ASP A 35 -43.80 -15.85 -33.88
N ARG A 36 -43.88 -14.52 -33.63
CA ARG A 36 -42.76 -13.75 -33.06
C ARG A 36 -43.01 -13.39 -31.61
N GLN A 37 -41.93 -13.42 -30.84
CA GLN A 37 -41.89 -12.91 -29.47
C GLN A 37 -41.50 -11.43 -29.48
N VAL A 38 -42.38 -10.61 -28.93
CA VAL A 38 -42.25 -9.14 -28.93
C VAL A 38 -42.36 -8.59 -27.51
N LEU A 39 -41.71 -7.46 -27.30
CA LEU A 39 -41.70 -6.67 -26.08
C LEU A 39 -42.48 -5.38 -26.32
N ASP A 40 -43.20 -4.92 -25.31
CA ASP A 40 -43.77 -3.58 -25.36
C ASP A 40 -42.67 -2.53 -25.17
N VAL A 41 -42.65 -1.52 -26.04
CA VAL A 41 -41.75 -0.38 -25.91
C VAL A 41 -42.02 0.38 -24.61
N ALA A 42 -43.27 0.45 -24.13
CA ALA A 42 -43.57 1.11 -22.86
C ALA A 42 -42.87 0.45 -21.66
N ASP A 43 -42.81 -0.88 -21.65
CA ASP A 43 -42.07 -1.64 -20.63
C ASP A 43 -40.57 -1.42 -20.75
N LEU A 44 -40.05 -1.33 -21.97
CA LEU A 44 -38.64 -1.01 -22.20
C LEU A 44 -38.29 0.40 -21.70
N VAL A 45 -39.15 1.40 -21.90
CA VAL A 45 -39.00 2.77 -21.34
C VAL A 45 -39.00 2.72 -19.82
N ARG A 46 -39.95 2.01 -19.24
CA ARG A 46 -40.06 1.91 -17.78
C ARG A 46 -38.83 1.25 -17.15
N VAL A 47 -38.27 0.22 -17.79
CA VAL A 47 -37.18 -0.60 -17.22
C VAL A 47 -35.79 -0.06 -17.54
N PHE A 48 -35.58 0.49 -18.74
CA PHE A 48 -34.26 0.91 -19.23
C PHE A 48 -34.15 2.41 -19.52
N GLY A 49 -35.25 3.16 -19.48
CA GLY A 49 -35.31 4.54 -19.98
C GLY A 49 -35.30 4.60 -21.50
N GLU A 50 -35.19 5.80 -22.09
CA GLU A 50 -35.27 5.97 -23.54
C GLU A 50 -34.15 5.26 -24.32
N ALA A 51 -34.46 4.85 -25.55
CA ALA A 51 -33.51 4.23 -26.48
C ALA A 51 -32.26 5.12 -26.65
N GLY A 52 -31.07 4.60 -26.35
CA GLY A 52 -29.83 5.38 -26.44
C GLY A 52 -29.52 6.27 -25.23
N SER A 53 -30.35 6.29 -24.17
CA SER A 53 -30.08 7.03 -22.93
C SER A 53 -29.03 6.37 -22.04
N ARG A 54 -28.26 5.40 -22.53
CA ARG A 54 -27.30 4.60 -21.75
C ARG A 54 -26.12 5.40 -21.17
N GLY A 55 -26.14 6.73 -21.31
CA GLY A 55 -25.28 7.68 -20.59
C GLY A 55 -26.00 8.72 -19.72
N LYS A 56 -27.34 8.67 -19.55
CA LYS A 56 -28.12 9.67 -18.79
C LYS A 56 -29.09 9.12 -17.73
N THR A 57 -29.37 7.82 -17.69
CA THR A 57 -30.36 7.23 -16.77
C THR A 57 -29.79 6.66 -15.47
N ALA A 58 -28.70 7.25 -14.97
CA ALA A 58 -28.28 7.08 -13.57
C ALA A 58 -29.01 8.06 -12.61
N ALA A 59 -29.73 9.07 -13.12
CA ALA A 59 -30.27 10.19 -12.34
C ALA A 59 -31.79 10.15 -12.08
N SER A 60 -32.41 8.96 -12.00
CA SER A 60 -33.85 8.86 -11.68
C SER A 60 -34.19 7.79 -10.65
N ARG A 61 -33.25 7.48 -9.76
CA ARG A 61 -33.47 6.73 -8.52
C ARG A 61 -33.33 7.62 -7.26
N ASP A 62 -33.39 8.93 -7.41
CA ASP A 62 -32.98 9.90 -6.38
C ASP A 62 -33.97 10.16 -5.22
N ASP A 63 -35.00 9.33 -5.03
CA ASP A 63 -36.00 9.59 -3.97
C ASP A 63 -36.17 8.49 -2.92
N VAL A 64 -35.43 7.38 -3.01
CA VAL A 64 -35.47 6.33 -1.97
C VAL A 64 -34.09 5.99 -1.38
N THR A 65 -32.98 6.38 -2.03
CA THR A 65 -31.60 6.03 -1.59
C THR A 65 -30.86 7.09 -0.78
N LYS A 66 -31.35 8.35 -0.74
CA LYS A 66 -30.66 9.46 -0.04
C LYS A 66 -30.31 9.21 1.43
N PRO A 67 -31.15 8.53 2.25
CA PRO A 67 -30.81 8.30 3.65
C PRO A 67 -29.69 7.28 3.85
N GLU A 68 -29.58 6.29 2.96
CA GLU A 68 -28.52 5.26 3.05
C GLU A 68 -27.19 5.76 2.51
N GLU A 69 -27.19 6.54 1.42
CA GLU A 69 -25.99 7.15 0.87
C GLU A 69 -25.36 8.16 1.83
N ALA A 70 -26.18 8.96 2.54
CA ALA A 70 -25.69 9.88 3.56
C ALA A 70 -25.06 9.15 4.76
N LYS A 71 -25.64 8.03 5.20
CA LYS A 71 -25.06 7.19 6.26
C LYS A 71 -23.77 6.51 5.81
N ALA A 72 -23.74 6.00 4.58
CA ALA A 72 -22.54 5.40 4.00
C ALA A 72 -21.40 6.43 3.87
N ALA A 73 -21.70 7.66 3.44
CA ALA A 73 -20.73 8.75 3.38
C ALA A 73 -20.17 9.12 4.76
N GLN A 74 -21.03 9.17 5.80
CA GLN A 74 -20.59 9.43 7.17
C GLN A 74 -19.70 8.30 7.73
N LEU A 75 -20.04 7.04 7.44
CA LEU A 75 -19.22 5.90 7.84
C LEU A 75 -17.85 5.93 7.15
N LEU A 76 -17.82 6.19 5.84
CA LEU A 76 -16.57 6.32 5.08
C LEU A 76 -15.72 7.50 5.58
N GLU A 77 -16.36 8.61 5.97
CA GLU A 77 -15.65 9.75 6.55
C GLU A 77 -15.02 9.40 7.90
N ALA A 78 -15.77 8.69 8.77
CA ALA A 78 -15.26 8.22 10.05
C ALA A 78 -14.11 7.21 9.89
N GLU A 79 -14.23 6.25 8.96
CA GLU A 79 -13.14 5.31 8.63
C GLU A 79 -11.90 6.04 8.11
N ARG A 80 -12.10 7.04 7.25
CA ARG A 80 -11.01 7.88 6.72
C ARG A 80 -10.32 8.66 7.84
N ASP A 81 -11.07 9.20 8.79
CA ASP A 81 -10.52 9.91 9.94
C ASP A 81 -9.77 8.98 10.91
N GLN A 82 -10.30 7.78 11.15
CA GLN A 82 -9.59 6.75 11.92
C GLN A 82 -8.28 6.35 11.23
N ALA A 83 -8.32 6.06 9.93
CA ALA A 83 -7.13 5.70 9.16
C ALA A 83 -6.07 6.82 9.16
N LYS A 84 -6.49 8.08 9.12
CA LYS A 84 -5.58 9.23 9.24
C LYS A 84 -4.93 9.31 10.62
N ALA A 85 -5.73 9.17 11.69
CA ALA A 85 -5.21 9.20 13.06
C ALA A 85 -4.23 8.05 13.32
N GLU A 86 -4.53 6.85 12.82
CA GLU A 86 -3.63 5.70 12.88
C GLU A 86 -2.34 5.95 12.09
N ALA A 87 -2.44 6.49 10.87
CA ALA A 87 -1.27 6.83 10.07
C ALA A 87 -0.37 7.87 10.75
N GLU A 88 -0.94 8.89 11.38
CA GLU A 88 -0.20 9.88 12.15
C GLU A 88 0.50 9.26 13.36
N ARG A 89 -0.21 8.42 14.12
CA ARG A 89 0.36 7.67 15.25
C ARG A 89 1.51 6.77 14.83
N LEU A 90 1.33 5.98 13.76
CA LEU A 90 2.38 5.10 13.24
C LEU A 90 3.59 5.90 12.75
N ARG A 91 3.38 7.08 12.15
CA ARG A 91 4.47 7.98 11.75
C ARG A 91 5.24 8.51 12.96
N SER A 92 4.56 8.88 14.05
CA SER A 92 5.25 9.31 15.28
C SER A 92 6.02 8.17 15.93
N GLU A 93 5.44 6.98 16.01
CA GLU A 93 6.13 5.79 16.56
C GLU A 93 7.37 5.42 15.71
N LEU A 94 7.26 5.51 14.38
CA LEU A 94 8.40 5.30 13.48
C LEU A 94 9.50 6.35 13.67
N ALA A 95 9.13 7.62 13.81
CA ALA A 95 10.09 8.69 14.06
C ALA A 95 10.82 8.52 15.41
N GLU A 96 10.10 8.14 16.46
CA GLU A 96 10.68 7.85 17.78
C GLU A 96 11.60 6.64 17.77
N THR A 97 11.17 5.54 17.14
CA THR A 97 11.99 4.33 17.03
C THR A 97 13.26 4.57 16.23
N GLN A 98 13.18 5.33 15.13
CA GLN A 98 14.35 5.72 14.35
C GLN A 98 15.33 6.58 15.17
N ARG A 99 14.83 7.54 15.96
CA ARG A 99 15.67 8.35 16.85
C ARG A 99 16.39 7.48 17.87
N ARG A 100 15.66 6.59 18.55
CA ARG A 100 16.25 5.66 19.54
C ARG A 100 17.31 4.77 18.91
N LEU A 101 17.08 4.29 17.69
CA LEU A 101 18.03 3.44 16.98
C LEU A 101 19.30 4.22 16.62
N ASN A 102 19.16 5.45 16.14
CA ASN A 102 20.31 6.32 15.85
C ASN A 102 21.09 6.63 17.14
N ASP A 103 20.41 6.96 18.24
CA ASP A 103 21.07 7.23 19.53
C ASP A 103 21.84 6.01 20.04
N GLN A 104 21.27 4.81 19.88
CA GLN A 104 21.95 3.55 20.23
C GLN A 104 23.17 3.29 19.34
N GLN A 105 23.07 3.54 18.04
CA GLN A 105 24.19 3.41 17.10
C GLN A 105 25.32 4.38 17.44
N ASP A 106 24.99 5.64 17.75
CA ASP A 106 25.97 6.65 18.15
C ASP A 106 26.63 6.29 19.48
N ALA A 107 25.86 5.80 20.47
CA ALA A 107 26.41 5.34 21.73
C ALA A 107 27.35 4.13 21.54
N ALA A 108 26.95 3.17 20.71
CA ALA A 108 27.77 2.00 20.39
C ALA A 108 29.06 2.39 19.63
N ALA A 109 28.98 3.35 18.71
CA ALA A 109 30.16 3.87 18.00
C ALA A 109 31.14 4.54 18.96
N ARG A 110 30.65 5.40 19.87
CA ARG A 110 31.49 6.05 20.90
C ARG A 110 32.15 5.03 21.83
N GLU A 111 31.41 4.01 22.26
CA GLU A 111 31.96 2.98 23.13
C GLU A 111 33.02 2.16 22.41
N ARG A 112 32.78 1.77 21.16
CA ARG A 112 33.77 1.08 20.32
C ARG A 112 35.04 1.91 20.18
N ASP A 113 34.92 3.20 19.87
CA ASP A 113 36.08 4.08 19.69
C ASP A 113 36.87 4.23 21.00
N ARG A 114 36.19 4.31 22.14
CA ARG A 114 36.82 4.32 23.47
C ARG A 114 37.57 3.02 23.77
N LEU A 115 36.96 1.86 23.46
CA LEU A 115 37.59 0.56 23.65
C LEU A 115 38.83 0.40 22.76
N LEU A 116 38.78 0.89 21.53
CA LEU A 116 39.93 0.88 20.62
C LEU A 116 41.08 1.74 21.16
N GLN A 117 40.80 2.95 21.67
CA GLN A 117 41.83 3.79 22.31
C GLN A 117 42.47 3.12 23.53
N LEU A 118 41.68 2.43 24.36
CA LEU A 118 42.21 1.67 25.49
C LEU A 118 43.09 0.50 25.04
N LEU A 119 42.68 -0.19 23.97
CA LEU A 119 43.44 -1.30 23.40
C LEU A 119 44.78 -0.82 22.80
N GLU A 120 44.77 0.30 22.08
CA GLU A 120 45.97 0.94 21.54
C GLU A 120 46.94 1.33 22.66
N GLY A 121 46.46 2.00 23.72
CA GLY A 121 47.29 2.36 24.87
C GLY A 121 47.85 1.14 25.62
N ALA A 122 47.06 0.07 25.76
CA ALA A 122 47.52 -1.18 26.34
C ALA A 122 48.63 -1.83 25.47
N GLN A 123 48.46 -1.84 24.15
CA GLN A 123 49.47 -2.35 23.22
C GLN A 123 50.77 -1.54 23.27
N GLU A 124 50.70 -0.22 23.37
CA GLU A 124 51.88 0.63 23.55
C GLU A 124 52.61 0.33 24.86
N THR A 125 51.87 0.16 25.96
CA THR A 125 52.44 -0.18 27.27
C THR A 125 53.16 -1.54 27.20
N VAL A 126 52.54 -2.55 26.57
CA VAL A 126 53.18 -3.85 26.35
C VAL A 126 54.45 -3.69 25.51
N LYS A 127 54.40 -2.94 24.40
CA LYS A 127 55.58 -2.67 23.56
C LYS A 127 56.71 -2.00 24.33
N GLN A 128 56.42 -1.10 25.26
CA GLN A 128 57.45 -0.46 26.10
C GLN A 128 58.08 -1.45 27.09
N LEU A 129 57.29 -2.39 27.63
CA LEU A 129 57.76 -3.41 28.58
C LEU A 129 58.48 -4.58 27.92
N THR A 130 58.09 -4.94 26.70
CA THR A 130 58.65 -6.08 25.94
C THR A 130 59.54 -5.67 24.77
N GLY A 131 59.67 -4.36 24.51
CA GLY A 131 60.59 -3.84 23.51
C GLY A 131 62.02 -4.27 23.85
N PRO A 132 62.88 -4.47 22.84
CA PRO A 132 64.26 -4.88 23.08
C PRO A 132 64.88 -3.85 24.02
N LYS A 133 65.24 -4.28 25.24
CA LYS A 133 66.23 -3.54 26.03
C LYS A 133 67.42 -3.42 25.10
N ASP A 134 67.81 -2.20 24.75
CA ASP A 134 69.13 -1.92 24.22
C ASP A 134 70.12 -2.34 25.31
N GLU A 135 70.38 -3.64 25.39
CA GLU A 135 71.51 -4.17 26.11
C GLU A 135 72.73 -3.62 25.38
N PRO A 136 73.58 -2.80 26.03
CA PRO A 136 74.80 -2.37 25.40
C PRO A 136 75.54 -3.64 25.03
N THR A 137 75.68 -3.90 23.73
CA THR A 137 76.35 -5.08 23.17
C THR A 137 77.56 -5.37 24.05
N PRO A 138 77.59 -6.49 24.81
CA PRO A 138 78.71 -6.76 25.68
C PRO A 138 79.89 -6.95 24.73
N ARG A 139 80.81 -5.97 24.70
CA ARG A 139 82.07 -6.09 23.97
C ARG A 139 82.70 -7.38 24.46
N GLY A 140 82.62 -8.41 23.61
CA GLY A 140 82.93 -9.77 24.01
C GLY A 140 84.33 -9.82 24.58
N PHE A 141 84.53 -10.67 25.59
CA PHE A 141 85.83 -10.90 26.23
C PHE A 141 86.97 -11.09 25.20
N PHE A 142 86.67 -11.69 24.04
CA PHE A 142 87.57 -11.87 22.90
C PHE A 142 87.97 -10.58 22.17
N GLN A 143 87.10 -9.56 22.11
CA GLN A 143 87.43 -8.27 21.50
C GLN A 143 88.43 -7.47 22.35
N ARG A 144 88.47 -7.75 23.66
CA ARG A 144 89.41 -7.15 24.62
C ARG A 144 90.76 -7.88 24.70
N LEU A 145 90.81 -9.14 24.26
CA LEU A 145 92.03 -9.96 24.27
C LEU A 145 92.74 -10.03 22.91
N PHE A 146 92.02 -9.81 21.80
CA PHE A 146 92.55 -9.97 20.43
C PHE A 146 92.31 -8.77 19.50
N GLY A 147 91.75 -7.66 20.01
CA GLY A 147 91.61 -6.42 19.24
C GLY A 147 92.92 -5.65 19.16
N LYS A 148 93.45 -5.46 17.95
CA LYS A 148 94.54 -4.52 17.63
C LYS A 148 94.11 -3.07 17.87
#